data_AF-A0AAN0JZV6-F1
#
_entry.id   AF-A0AAN0JZV6-F1
#
_cell.length_a   1.000
_cell.length_b   1.000
_cell.length_c   1.000
_cell.angle_alpha   90.00
_cell.angle_beta   90.00
_cell.angle_gamma   90.00
#
_symmetry.space_group_name_H-M   'P 1'
#
loop_
_entity.id
_entity.type
_entity.pdbx_description
1 polymer ?
#
loop_
_entity_poly.entity_id
_entity_poly.type
_entity_poly.pdbx_seq_one_letter_code
_entity_poly.pdbx_strand_id
1 'polypeptide(L)'
;MDQLIEYPTEKEMKLQRYIQSLHQELQVAHQSKVSLQEALTETNKQGSTFDGNNLVFMNEKLEDALQEKQILTEDIEKLRAAVAYNEVYITELEEEKKQLEEEKRQLEEQLMEKQITKGTGMADPVALNTHRARRNLTVPVSPSKNPTTYSSSSTTITEATALSTGGASISATVDVNKVKNVIDDVLVSHYADLTSLPIEAVPDLANQLFALRLVNNAVKDNPSIKKCIDEFKASLKFMRKLPQVEEHCQKFLSSFIAVRGSYANAAIALGEGWIEAIRNELRFDFNINIDT
;
A
#
# COMPACT_ATOMS: atom_id res chain seq x y z
N MET A 1 -65.60 33.30 -12.81
CA MET A 1 -64.40 32.92 -13.59
C MET A 1 -63.41 32.48 -12.55
N ASP A 2 -63.42 31.19 -12.24
CA ASP A 2 -62.70 30.71 -11.08
C ASP A 2 -61.33 30.26 -11.56
N GLN A 3 -60.33 31.13 -11.38
CA GLN A 3 -58.94 30.77 -11.67
C GLN A 3 -58.49 29.82 -10.57
N LEU A 4 -58.42 28.53 -10.94
CA LEU A 4 -57.85 27.49 -10.08
C LEU A 4 -56.37 27.83 -9.85
N ILE A 5 -56.01 28.23 -8.63
CA ILE A 5 -54.62 28.48 -8.25
C ILE A 5 -53.98 27.12 -7.98
N GLU A 6 -53.37 26.55 -9.02
CA GLU A 6 -52.58 25.33 -8.92
C GLU A 6 -51.26 25.65 -8.19
N TYR A 7 -51.09 25.07 -7.00
CA TYR A 7 -49.89 25.27 -6.19
C TYR A 7 -48.75 24.38 -6.69
N PRO A 8 -47.53 24.92 -6.90
CA PRO A 8 -46.39 24.12 -7.35
C PRO A 8 -46.08 22.97 -6.41
N THR A 9 -45.88 21.78 -6.98
CA THR A 9 -45.45 20.60 -6.23
C THR A 9 -44.05 20.80 -5.63
N GLU A 10 -43.72 20.02 -4.61
CA GLU A 10 -42.40 20.12 -3.95
C GLU A 10 -41.22 19.92 -4.93
N LYS A 11 -41.42 19.10 -5.98
CA LYS A 11 -40.43 18.88 -7.04
C LYS A 11 -40.25 20.13 -7.91
N GLU A 12 -41.32 20.83 -8.24
CA GLU A 12 -41.27 22.07 -9.02
C GLU A 12 -40.62 23.19 -8.21
N MET A 13 -40.95 23.34 -6.93
CA MET A 13 -40.27 24.32 -6.05
C MET A 13 -38.76 24.04 -5.91
N LYS A 14 -38.36 22.76 -5.82
CA LYS A 14 -36.94 22.35 -5.80
C LYS A 14 -36.25 22.65 -7.13
N LEU A 15 -36.89 22.34 -8.26
CA LEU A 15 -36.37 22.61 -9.60
C LEU A 15 -36.22 24.12 -9.86
N GLN A 16 -37.21 24.92 -9.47
CA GLN A 16 -37.20 26.38 -9.60
C GLN A 16 -36.06 27.02 -8.80
N ARG A 17 -35.83 26.55 -7.55
CA ARG A 17 -34.68 26.98 -6.73
C ARG A 17 -33.34 26.64 -7.39
N TYR A 18 -33.21 25.45 -7.98
CA TYR A 18 -31.99 25.04 -8.68
C TYR A 18 -31.72 25.89 -9.92
N ILE A 19 -32.75 26.14 -10.74
CA ILE A 19 -32.68 27.04 -11.91
C ILE A 19 -32.25 28.46 -11.49
N GLN A 20 -32.74 28.95 -10.35
CA GLN A 20 -32.37 30.27 -9.83
C GLN A 20 -30.91 30.32 -9.31
N SER A 21 -30.44 29.26 -8.65
CA SER A 21 -29.02 29.12 -8.25
C SER A 21 -28.09 29.15 -9.46
N LEU A 22 -28.41 28.36 -10.50
CA LEU A 22 -27.63 28.32 -11.74
C LEU A 22 -27.57 29.68 -12.45
N HIS A 23 -28.66 30.46 -12.46
CA HIS A 23 -28.64 31.82 -13.01
C HIS A 23 -27.69 32.74 -12.22
N GLN A 24 -27.68 32.63 -10.89
CA GLN A 24 -26.84 33.45 -10.05
C GLN A 24 -25.35 33.09 -10.18
N GLU A 25 -25.02 31.79 -10.22
CA GLU A 25 -23.66 31.31 -10.52
C GLU A 25 -23.18 31.75 -11.91
N LEU A 26 -24.04 31.65 -12.93
CA LEU A 26 -23.72 32.08 -14.29
C LEU A 26 -23.48 33.60 -14.38
N GLN A 27 -24.26 34.40 -13.65
CA GLN A 27 -24.06 35.86 -13.57
C GLN A 27 -22.72 36.21 -12.89
N VAL A 28 -22.40 35.55 -11.77
CA VAL A 28 -21.11 35.75 -11.06
C VAL A 28 -19.92 35.32 -11.93
N ALA A 29 -20.04 34.20 -12.64
CA ALA A 29 -19.02 33.73 -13.59
C ALA A 29 -18.82 34.72 -14.75
N HIS A 30 -19.91 35.26 -15.31
CA HIS A 30 -19.84 36.28 -16.35
C HIS A 30 -19.16 37.56 -15.84
N GLN A 31 -19.53 38.04 -14.65
CA GLN A 31 -18.91 39.24 -14.07
C GLN A 31 -17.43 39.03 -13.76
N SER A 32 -17.05 37.87 -13.22
CA SER A 32 -15.65 37.49 -12.99
C SER A 32 -14.84 37.45 -14.29
N LYS A 33 -15.43 36.92 -15.38
CA LYS A 33 -14.81 36.94 -16.71
C LYS A 33 -14.60 38.37 -17.23
N VAL A 34 -15.56 39.27 -17.05
CA VAL A 34 -15.43 40.68 -17.44
C VAL A 34 -14.29 41.36 -16.68
N SER A 35 -14.23 41.21 -15.35
CA SER A 35 -13.15 41.80 -14.54
C SER A 35 -11.77 41.24 -14.87
N LEU A 36 -11.65 39.95 -15.21
CA LEU A 36 -10.40 39.37 -15.72
C LEU A 36 -10.01 39.97 -17.10
N GLN A 37 -10.99 40.21 -17.97
CA GLN A 37 -10.76 40.82 -19.28
C GLN A 37 -10.36 42.31 -19.17
N GLU A 38 -10.90 43.04 -18.19
CA GLU A 38 -10.46 44.40 -17.84
C GLU A 38 -9.03 44.39 -17.29
N ALA A 39 -8.71 43.53 -16.33
CA ALA A 39 -7.34 43.40 -15.80
C ALA A 39 -6.31 43.05 -16.89
N LEU A 40 -6.66 42.18 -17.83
CA LEU A 40 -5.80 41.84 -18.98
C LEU A 40 -5.63 43.02 -19.95
N THR A 41 -6.68 43.78 -20.24
CA THR A 41 -6.55 44.97 -21.11
C THR A 41 -5.80 46.11 -20.43
N GLU A 42 -5.90 46.27 -19.11
CA GLU A 42 -5.10 47.22 -18.34
C GLU A 42 -3.62 46.79 -18.25
N THR A 43 -3.34 45.50 -18.03
CA THR A 43 -1.96 44.96 -18.09
C THR A 43 -1.32 45.19 -19.46
N ASN A 44 -2.06 44.94 -20.55
CA ASN A 44 -1.59 45.21 -21.91
C ASN A 44 -1.42 46.72 -22.21
N LYS A 45 -2.22 47.59 -21.58
CA LYS A 45 -2.09 49.05 -21.66
C LYS A 45 -0.90 49.57 -20.86
N GLN A 46 -0.46 48.84 -19.84
CA GLN A 46 0.79 49.09 -19.09
C GLN A 46 2.05 48.56 -19.82
N GLY A 47 1.96 48.30 -21.13
CA GLY A 47 3.07 47.91 -22.00
C GLY A 47 4.15 48.99 -22.21
N SER A 48 4.86 49.35 -21.15
CA SER A 48 6.12 50.12 -21.20
C SER A 48 7.18 49.60 -20.21
N THR A 49 7.25 48.27 -20.06
CA THR A 49 8.44 47.46 -19.67
C THR A 49 7.98 46.00 -19.55
N PHE A 50 7.80 45.30 -20.67
CA PHE A 50 7.63 43.84 -20.63
C PHE A 50 9.01 43.19 -20.69
N ASP A 51 9.65 43.07 -19.53
CA ASP A 51 10.98 42.47 -19.42
C ASP A 51 10.94 40.99 -19.83
N GLY A 52 11.89 40.59 -20.69
CA GLY A 52 11.92 39.25 -21.29
C GLY A 52 11.92 38.09 -20.29
N ASN A 53 12.35 38.34 -19.05
CA ASN A 53 12.32 37.37 -17.95
C ASN A 53 10.90 36.82 -17.68
N ASN A 54 9.85 37.63 -17.81
CA ASN A 54 8.48 37.18 -17.56
C ASN A 54 7.96 36.26 -18.69
N LEU A 55 8.48 36.42 -19.92
CA LEU A 55 8.16 35.54 -21.04
C LEU A 55 8.84 34.17 -20.90
N VAL A 56 10.10 34.16 -20.43
CA VAL A 56 10.84 32.91 -20.15
C VAL A 56 10.12 32.11 -19.06
N PHE A 57 9.75 32.75 -17.95
CA PHE A 57 9.06 32.09 -16.84
C PHE A 57 7.71 31.46 -17.25
N MET A 58 6.92 32.13 -18.11
CA MET A 58 5.66 31.54 -18.59
C MET A 58 5.87 30.40 -19.60
N ASN A 59 6.95 30.41 -20.39
CA ASN A 59 7.29 29.30 -21.27
C ASN A 59 7.81 28.09 -20.50
N GLU A 60 8.70 28.29 -19.51
CA GLU A 60 9.21 27.23 -18.63
C GLU A 60 8.05 26.53 -17.90
N LYS A 61 7.14 27.31 -17.30
CA LYS A 61 5.93 26.80 -16.65
C LYS A 61 4.95 26.11 -17.62
N LEU A 62 4.98 26.43 -18.91
CA LEU A 62 4.17 25.75 -19.93
C LEU A 62 4.80 24.42 -20.35
N GLU A 63 6.13 24.35 -20.42
CA GLU A 63 6.89 23.13 -20.69
C GLU A 63 6.73 22.12 -19.54
N ASP A 64 6.84 22.57 -18.28
CA ASP A 64 6.56 21.77 -17.08
C ASP A 64 5.15 21.15 -17.12
N ALA A 65 4.15 21.96 -17.46
CA ALA A 65 2.75 21.51 -17.55
C ALA A 65 2.52 20.52 -18.72
N LEU A 66 3.28 20.64 -19.80
CA LEU A 66 3.27 19.67 -20.91
C LEU A 66 3.91 18.34 -20.48
N GLN A 67 5.03 18.39 -19.75
CA GLN A 67 5.74 17.21 -19.27
C GLN A 67 4.95 16.46 -18.17
N GLU A 68 4.33 17.18 -17.22
CA GLU A 68 3.43 16.59 -16.21
C GLU A 68 2.22 15.92 -16.87
N LYS A 69 1.61 16.56 -17.87
CA LYS A 69 0.51 15.99 -18.66
C LYS A 69 0.93 14.70 -19.38
N GLN A 70 2.15 14.62 -19.90
CA GLN A 70 2.65 13.44 -20.61
C GLN A 70 2.80 12.24 -19.64
N ILE A 71 3.37 12.45 -18.46
CA ILE A 71 3.50 11.45 -17.40
C ILE A 71 2.10 10.95 -16.95
N LEU A 72 1.17 11.88 -16.69
CA LEU A 72 -0.22 11.56 -16.34
C LEU A 72 -0.93 10.73 -17.40
N THR A 73 -0.69 11.02 -18.69
CA THR A 73 -1.30 10.27 -19.80
C THR A 73 -0.79 8.82 -19.83
N GLU A 74 0.52 8.62 -19.64
CA GLU A 74 1.15 7.30 -19.64
C GLU A 74 0.71 6.45 -18.44
N ASP A 75 0.58 7.05 -17.25
CA ASP A 75 0.09 6.36 -16.05
C ASP A 75 -1.41 6.01 -16.13
N ILE A 76 -2.24 6.85 -16.78
CA ILE A 76 -3.64 6.50 -17.08
C ILE A 76 -3.72 5.27 -18.00
N GLU A 77 -2.82 5.13 -18.97
CA GLU A 77 -2.78 3.98 -19.86
C GLU A 77 -2.35 2.69 -19.13
N LYS A 78 -1.31 2.77 -18.28
CA LYS A 78 -0.91 1.67 -17.38
C LYS A 78 -2.06 1.25 -16.45
N LEU A 79 -2.79 2.20 -15.87
CA LEU A 79 -3.95 1.92 -15.02
C LEU A 79 -5.09 1.25 -15.78
N ARG A 80 -5.38 1.68 -17.02
CA ARG A 80 -6.37 1.01 -17.88
C ARG A 80 -6.00 -0.44 -18.18
N ALA A 81 -4.72 -0.72 -18.48
CA ALA A 81 -4.25 -2.09 -18.70
C ALA A 81 -4.39 -2.97 -17.45
N ALA A 82 -4.07 -2.42 -16.27
CA ALA A 82 -4.23 -3.13 -14.99
C ALA A 82 -5.70 -3.39 -14.64
N VAL A 83 -6.60 -2.45 -14.91
CA VAL A 83 -8.05 -2.62 -14.71
C VAL A 83 -8.59 -3.72 -15.63
N ALA A 84 -8.25 -3.69 -16.93
CA ALA A 84 -8.69 -4.72 -17.87
C ALA A 84 -8.21 -6.14 -17.48
N TYR A 85 -6.97 -6.28 -16.98
CA TYR A 85 -6.48 -7.56 -16.45
C TYR A 85 -7.30 -8.03 -15.23
N ASN A 86 -7.59 -7.12 -14.30
CA ASN A 86 -8.36 -7.45 -13.10
C ASN A 86 -9.82 -7.80 -13.42
N GLU A 87 -10.46 -7.14 -14.40
CA GLU A 87 -11.82 -7.47 -14.86
C GLU A 87 -11.91 -8.90 -15.41
N VAL A 88 -10.92 -9.33 -16.21
CA VAL A 88 -10.82 -10.71 -16.71
C VAL A 88 -10.65 -11.70 -15.55
N TYR A 89 -9.74 -11.41 -14.62
CA TYR A 89 -9.48 -12.28 -13.47
C TYR A 89 -10.67 -12.41 -12.51
N ILE A 90 -11.43 -11.33 -12.29
CA ILE A 90 -12.68 -11.37 -11.52
C ILE A 90 -13.72 -12.27 -12.21
N THR A 91 -13.83 -12.19 -13.54
CA THR A 91 -14.75 -13.04 -14.32
C THR A 91 -14.40 -14.52 -14.18
N GLU A 92 -13.12 -14.88 -14.26
CA GLU A 92 -12.63 -16.26 -14.08
C GLU A 92 -12.98 -16.81 -12.68
N LEU A 93 -12.76 -16.02 -11.62
CA LEU A 93 -13.13 -16.38 -10.25
C LEU A 93 -14.66 -16.52 -10.05
N GLU A 94 -15.48 -15.71 -10.74
CA GLU A 94 -16.94 -15.84 -10.69
C GLU A 94 -17.43 -17.12 -11.38
N GLU A 95 -16.79 -17.55 -12.47
CA GLU A 95 -17.06 -18.83 -13.12
C GLU A 95 -16.64 -20.03 -12.26
N GLU A 96 -15.44 -20.03 -11.68
CA GLU A 96 -14.99 -21.07 -10.74
C GLU A 96 -15.94 -21.22 -9.55
N LYS A 97 -16.33 -20.09 -8.93
CA LYS A 97 -17.27 -20.08 -7.80
C LYS A 97 -18.62 -20.69 -8.17
N LYS A 98 -19.13 -20.38 -9.37
CA LYS A 98 -20.40 -20.93 -9.88
C LYS A 98 -20.32 -22.44 -10.11
N GLN A 99 -19.20 -22.96 -10.60
CA GLN A 99 -18.98 -24.40 -10.75
C GLN A 99 -18.96 -25.12 -9.39
N LEU A 100 -18.23 -24.58 -8.42
CA LEU A 100 -18.18 -25.11 -7.05
C LEU A 100 -19.54 -25.13 -6.35
N GLU A 101 -20.37 -24.09 -6.54
CA GLU A 101 -21.70 -24.01 -5.94
C GLU A 101 -22.67 -25.05 -6.54
N GLU A 102 -22.50 -25.39 -7.82
CA GLU A 102 -23.27 -26.45 -8.48
C GLU A 102 -22.79 -27.86 -8.13
N GLU A 103 -21.47 -28.10 -8.07
CA GLU A 103 -20.91 -29.37 -7.58
C GLU A 103 -21.39 -29.66 -6.15
N LYS A 104 -21.38 -28.63 -5.28
CA LYS A 104 -21.93 -28.74 -3.92
C LYS A 104 -23.41 -29.15 -3.92
N ARG A 105 -24.24 -28.56 -4.79
CA ARG A 105 -25.67 -28.91 -4.90
C ARG A 105 -25.86 -30.38 -5.28
N GLN A 106 -25.12 -30.86 -6.27
CA GLN A 106 -25.17 -32.26 -6.72
C GLN A 106 -24.72 -33.23 -5.62
N LEU A 107 -23.72 -32.86 -4.81
CA LEU A 107 -23.21 -33.70 -3.73
C LEU A 107 -24.20 -33.76 -2.55
N GLU A 108 -24.88 -32.66 -2.23
CA GLU A 108 -25.99 -32.63 -1.26
C GLU A 108 -27.19 -33.49 -1.73
N GLU A 109 -27.53 -33.47 -3.02
CA GLU A 109 -28.59 -34.31 -3.59
C GLU A 109 -28.24 -35.81 -3.55
N GLN A 110 -27.02 -36.20 -3.94
CA GLN A 110 -26.52 -37.58 -3.80
C GLN A 110 -26.52 -38.07 -2.33
N LEU A 111 -26.28 -37.17 -1.37
CA LEU A 111 -26.35 -37.49 0.05
C LEU A 111 -27.79 -37.78 0.51
N MET A 112 -28.76 -37.01 0.02
CA MET A 112 -30.19 -37.22 0.26
C MET A 112 -30.67 -38.56 -0.34
N GLU A 113 -30.32 -38.85 -1.59
CA GLU A 113 -30.72 -40.10 -2.26
C GLU A 113 -30.16 -41.35 -1.54
N LYS A 114 -28.90 -41.30 -1.08
CA LYS A 114 -28.29 -42.37 -0.26
C LYS A 114 -28.95 -42.58 1.10
N GLN A 115 -29.60 -41.56 1.67
CA GLN A 115 -30.35 -41.71 2.93
C GLN A 115 -31.75 -42.29 2.69
N ILE A 116 -32.43 -41.85 1.63
CA ILE A 116 -33.75 -42.39 1.23
C ILE A 116 -33.64 -43.89 0.89
N THR A 117 -32.63 -44.28 0.10
CA THR A 117 -32.40 -45.69 -0.27
C THR A 117 -32.01 -46.59 0.91
N LYS A 118 -31.42 -46.03 1.98
CA LYS A 118 -31.23 -46.76 3.26
C LYS A 118 -32.51 -46.90 4.09
N GLY A 119 -33.48 -46.01 3.94
CA GLY A 119 -34.72 -46.01 4.73
C GLY A 119 -35.74 -47.06 4.30
N THR A 120 -35.79 -47.41 3.02
CA THR A 120 -36.83 -48.30 2.45
C THR A 120 -36.45 -49.79 2.46
N GLY A 121 -35.30 -50.15 3.06
CA GLY A 121 -34.72 -51.50 3.02
C GLY A 121 -35.05 -52.45 4.18
N MET A 122 -35.98 -52.11 5.07
CA MET A 122 -36.36 -52.94 6.22
C MET A 122 -37.88 -53.17 6.30
N ALA A 123 -38.38 -54.09 5.49
CA ALA A 123 -39.70 -54.69 5.70
C ALA A 123 -39.59 -55.84 6.72
N ASP A 124 -40.03 -55.55 7.94
CA ASP A 124 -40.51 -56.47 8.99
C ASP A 124 -39.53 -57.51 9.60
N PRO A 125 -39.36 -57.46 10.93
CA PRO A 125 -39.37 -58.70 11.70
C PRO A 125 -40.31 -58.64 12.91
N VAL A 126 -41.51 -59.19 12.72
CA VAL A 126 -42.27 -60.06 13.64
C VAL A 126 -41.79 -60.05 15.10
N ALA A 127 -42.60 -59.43 15.97
CA ALA A 127 -42.39 -59.47 17.40
C ALA A 127 -42.48 -60.90 17.96
N LEU A 128 -41.43 -61.37 18.67
CA LEU A 128 -41.52 -62.57 19.49
C LEU A 128 -40.74 -62.38 20.79
N ASN A 129 -41.49 -62.36 21.89
CA ASN A 129 -41.03 -62.10 23.24
C ASN A 129 -41.06 -63.42 24.03
N THR A 130 -39.95 -63.85 24.66
CA THR A 130 -39.89 -64.26 26.09
C THR A 130 -38.65 -65.08 26.55
N HIS A 131 -38.20 -64.73 27.76
CA HIS A 131 -37.70 -65.58 28.86
C HIS A 131 -36.40 -66.44 28.81
N ARG A 132 -35.36 -65.90 29.48
CA ARG A 132 -34.87 -66.33 30.83
C ARG A 132 -34.23 -67.73 31.03
N ALA A 133 -32.90 -67.68 31.22
CA ALA A 133 -32.06 -68.39 32.21
C ALA A 133 -31.30 -69.71 31.90
N ARG A 134 -29.96 -69.58 32.03
CA ARG A 134 -28.95 -70.48 32.64
C ARG A 134 -28.75 -71.91 32.11
N ARG A 135 -27.48 -72.21 31.75
CA ARG A 135 -26.58 -73.13 32.51
C ARG A 135 -25.12 -73.02 32.03
N ASN A 136 -24.18 -73.42 32.89
CA ASN A 136 -22.72 -73.45 32.66
C ASN A 136 -22.27 -74.82 32.13
N LEU A 137 -21.14 -74.89 31.42
CA LEU A 137 -20.06 -75.93 31.52
C LEU A 137 -18.93 -75.60 30.51
N THR A 138 -17.76 -75.06 30.88
CA THR A 138 -16.46 -75.65 31.33
C THR A 138 -15.60 -76.46 30.33
N VAL A 139 -14.30 -76.08 30.24
CA VAL A 139 -13.07 -76.83 29.79
C VAL A 139 -12.83 -77.08 28.26
N PRO A 140 -11.65 -77.56 27.75
CA PRO A 140 -10.74 -76.68 26.95
C PRO A 140 -10.08 -77.32 25.68
N VAL A 141 -9.02 -76.66 25.18
CA VAL A 141 -7.88 -77.17 24.34
C VAL A 141 -7.98 -77.11 22.79
N SER A 142 -6.80 -76.92 22.19
CA SER A 142 -6.40 -76.43 20.83
C SER A 142 -6.18 -77.60 19.82
N PRO A 143 -5.48 -77.49 18.63
CA PRO A 143 -4.69 -76.39 18.02
C PRO A 143 -4.73 -76.20 16.44
N SER A 144 -3.85 -75.29 15.95
CA SER A 144 -3.34 -75.11 14.55
C SER A 144 -4.28 -74.46 13.50
N LYS A 145 -3.81 -73.59 12.57
CA LYS A 145 -2.44 -73.26 12.11
C LYS A 145 -2.36 -71.86 11.43
N ASN A 146 -1.28 -71.11 11.67
CA ASN A 146 -0.59 -70.00 10.96
C ASN A 146 -1.01 -69.53 9.54
N PRO A 147 -0.51 -68.36 9.03
CA PRO A 147 0.47 -67.38 9.57
C PRO A 147 -0.18 -65.96 9.75
N THR A 148 0.45 -64.76 9.79
CA THR A 148 1.82 -64.28 9.47
C THR A 148 2.22 -63.04 10.31
N THR A 149 3.53 -62.78 10.38
CA THR A 149 4.30 -61.69 11.03
C THR A 149 4.11 -60.27 10.47
N TYR A 150 4.11 -59.24 11.33
CA TYR A 150 5.00 -58.05 11.28
C TYR A 150 4.77 -57.12 12.49
N SER A 151 5.84 -56.80 13.25
CA SER A 151 6.19 -55.44 13.74
C SER A 151 7.13 -55.48 14.97
N SER A 152 8.17 -54.63 14.91
CA SER A 152 8.91 -53.96 16.01
C SER A 152 10.42 -54.16 15.97
N SER A 153 11.14 -53.06 15.80
CA SER A 153 12.60 -52.97 15.97
C SER A 153 12.93 -51.73 16.80
N SER A 154 13.88 -51.83 17.72
CA SER A 154 14.50 -50.72 18.47
C SER A 154 15.84 -51.16 19.05
N THR A 155 16.69 -50.19 19.42
CA THR A 155 18.11 -50.32 19.88
C THR A 155 19.12 -50.57 18.72
N THR A 156 20.33 -49.98 18.68
CA THR A 156 21.02 -49.03 19.60
C THR A 156 22.14 -48.23 18.89
N ILE A 157 22.31 -46.99 19.34
CA ILE A 157 23.52 -46.14 19.47
C ILE A 157 24.87 -46.67 18.90
N THR A 158 25.56 -45.83 18.11
CA THR A 158 27.04 -45.72 18.09
C THR A 158 27.51 -44.27 17.95
N GLU A 159 28.14 -43.79 19.03
CA GLU A 159 29.32 -42.90 19.10
C GLU A 159 29.68 -41.98 17.89
N ALA A 160 29.66 -40.67 18.14
CA ALA A 160 30.40 -39.68 17.36
C ALA A 160 30.98 -38.59 18.28
N THR A 161 32.30 -38.43 18.24
CA THR A 161 33.10 -37.55 19.10
C THR A 161 32.75 -36.07 18.93
N ALA A 162 32.69 -35.34 20.04
CA ALA A 162 32.55 -33.89 20.03
C ALA A 162 33.89 -33.20 19.71
N LEU A 163 33.91 -32.38 18.64
CA LEU A 163 34.72 -31.16 18.60
C LEU A 163 34.04 -30.11 17.72
N SER A 164 33.08 -29.40 18.31
CA SER A 164 32.49 -28.21 17.70
C SER A 164 33.46 -27.04 17.82
N THR A 165 34.27 -26.81 16.78
CA THR A 165 34.86 -25.48 16.56
C THR A 165 33.80 -24.64 15.87
N GLY A 166 33.32 -23.60 16.56
CA GLY A 166 32.19 -22.78 16.14
C GLY A 166 32.42 -22.07 14.81
N GLY A 167 32.01 -22.73 13.73
CA GLY A 167 31.86 -22.16 12.38
C GLY A 167 30.40 -21.87 12.02
N ALA A 168 29.54 -21.63 13.02
CA ALA A 168 28.22 -21.11 12.77
C ALA A 168 28.37 -19.65 12.31
N SER A 169 28.40 -19.45 10.99
CA SER A 169 28.03 -18.17 10.39
C SER A 169 26.57 -17.91 10.74
N ILE A 170 26.35 -17.36 11.93
CA ILE A 170 25.14 -16.63 12.26
C ILE A 170 25.03 -15.58 11.18
N SER A 171 24.12 -15.78 10.23
CA SER A 171 23.72 -14.72 9.31
C SER A 171 23.13 -13.62 10.20
N ALA A 172 23.97 -12.64 10.53
CA ALA A 172 23.67 -11.62 11.51
C ALA A 172 22.58 -10.76 10.91
N THR A 173 21.33 -11.07 11.25
CA THR A 173 20.17 -10.31 10.81
C THR A 173 20.37 -8.87 11.26
N VAL A 174 20.63 -7.97 10.31
CA VAL A 174 20.92 -6.56 10.59
C VAL A 174 19.78 -6.00 11.44
N ASP A 175 20.13 -5.49 12.62
CA ASP A 175 19.17 -4.91 13.54
C ASP A 175 18.71 -3.55 13.00
N VAL A 176 17.62 -3.59 12.23
CA VAL A 176 17.04 -2.42 11.57
C VAL A 176 16.70 -1.30 12.56
N ASN A 177 16.43 -1.61 13.84
CA ASN A 177 16.18 -0.56 14.84
C ASN A 177 17.46 0.17 15.24
N LYS A 178 18.60 -0.52 15.34
CA LYS A 178 19.90 0.14 15.51
C LYS A 178 20.25 1.02 14.32
N VAL A 179 20.01 0.54 13.10
CA VAL A 179 20.22 1.32 11.86
C VAL A 179 19.41 2.62 11.90
N LYS A 180 18.11 2.55 12.25
CA LYS A 180 17.26 3.75 12.41
C LYS A 180 17.78 4.72 13.47
N ASN A 181 18.31 4.22 14.59
CA ASN A 181 18.82 5.09 15.65
C ASN A 181 20.07 5.84 15.18
N VAL A 182 21.03 5.16 14.55
CA VAL A 182 22.24 5.80 13.98
C VAL A 182 21.86 6.86 12.93
N ILE A 183 20.88 6.56 12.07
CA ILE A 183 20.33 7.54 11.11
C ILE A 183 19.73 8.76 11.83
N ASP A 184 18.99 8.54 12.92
CA ASP A 184 18.36 9.61 13.69
C ASP A 184 19.38 10.47 14.44
N ASP A 185 20.42 9.86 15.01
CA ASP A 185 21.48 10.53 15.76
C ASP A 185 22.30 11.46 14.85
N VAL A 186 22.68 10.99 13.66
CA VAL A 186 23.35 11.82 12.62
C VAL A 186 22.43 12.91 12.08
N LEU A 187 21.13 12.62 11.89
CA LEU A 187 20.15 13.63 11.46
C LEU A 187 19.94 14.71 12.54
N VAL A 188 20.05 14.35 13.82
CA VAL A 188 20.02 15.28 14.95
C VAL A 188 21.30 16.12 15.02
N SER A 189 22.49 15.56 14.76
CA SER A 189 23.73 16.34 14.77
C SER A 189 23.78 17.40 13.67
N HIS A 190 23.22 17.10 12.48
CA HIS A 190 23.11 18.07 11.37
C HIS A 190 21.85 18.95 11.41
N TYR A 191 20.98 18.80 12.42
CA TYR A 191 19.67 19.46 12.43
C TYR A 191 19.77 20.99 12.36
N ALA A 192 20.71 21.59 13.11
CA ALA A 192 20.91 23.04 13.12
C ALA A 192 21.29 23.55 11.72
N ASP A 193 22.28 22.92 11.10
CA ASP A 193 22.78 23.27 9.76
C ASP A 193 21.68 23.11 8.71
N LEU A 194 20.94 22.00 8.73
CA LEU A 194 19.79 21.77 7.85
C LEU A 194 18.73 22.86 8.00
N THR A 195 18.39 23.25 9.24
CA THR A 195 17.42 24.35 9.47
C THR A 195 17.96 25.74 9.15
N SER A 196 19.26 25.89 8.88
CA SER A 196 19.89 27.15 8.44
C SER A 196 19.94 27.32 6.92
N LEU A 197 19.50 26.31 6.15
CA LEU A 197 19.47 26.37 4.67
C LEU A 197 18.57 27.50 4.15
N PRO A 198 18.87 28.08 2.97
CA PRO A 198 18.10 29.18 2.38
C PRO A 198 16.61 28.86 2.30
N ILE A 199 15.79 29.71 2.91
CA ILE A 199 14.34 29.49 3.06
C ILE A 199 13.60 29.56 1.73
N GLU A 200 14.20 30.21 0.73
CA GLU A 200 13.64 30.48 -0.58
C GLU A 200 13.39 29.19 -1.39
N ALA A 201 14.26 28.18 -1.22
CA ALA A 201 14.18 26.89 -1.92
C ALA A 201 13.46 25.79 -1.11
N VAL A 202 12.95 26.10 0.09
CA VAL A 202 12.16 25.18 0.92
C VAL A 202 10.88 24.67 0.22
N PRO A 203 10.13 25.48 -0.55
CA PRO A 203 8.98 24.99 -1.31
C PRO A 203 9.37 23.97 -2.38
N ASP A 204 10.49 24.18 -3.07
CA ASP A 204 10.98 23.26 -4.10
C ASP A 204 11.40 21.91 -3.49
N LEU A 205 12.11 21.95 -2.36
CA LEU A 205 12.41 20.73 -1.59
C LEU A 205 11.11 19.99 -1.19
N ALA A 206 10.11 20.71 -0.69
CA ALA A 206 8.85 20.10 -0.28
C ALA A 206 8.08 19.48 -1.45
N ASN A 207 8.15 20.09 -2.64
CA ASN A 207 7.60 19.52 -3.88
C ASN A 207 8.34 18.23 -4.28
N GLN A 208 9.67 18.20 -4.23
CA GLN A 208 10.48 17.00 -4.52
C GLN A 208 10.18 15.86 -3.52
N LEU A 209 10.13 16.16 -2.22
CA LEU A 209 9.78 15.19 -1.18
C LEU A 209 8.35 14.67 -1.34
N PHE A 210 7.41 15.53 -1.77
CA PHE A 210 6.01 15.15 -2.02
C PHE A 210 5.89 14.21 -3.22
N ALA A 211 6.61 14.49 -4.32
CA ALA A 211 6.65 13.62 -5.50
C ALA A 211 7.14 12.21 -5.15
N LEU A 212 8.15 12.10 -4.27
CA LEU A 212 8.65 10.82 -3.74
C LEU A 212 7.80 10.22 -2.60
N ARG A 213 6.67 10.85 -2.26
CA ARG A 213 5.72 10.46 -1.18
C ARG A 213 6.36 10.39 0.22
N LEU A 214 7.41 11.17 0.44
CA LEU A 214 8.08 11.31 1.74
C LEU A 214 7.38 12.30 2.66
N VAL A 215 6.60 13.22 2.10
CA VAL A 215 5.78 14.17 2.85
C VAL A 215 4.34 14.23 2.35
N ASN A 216 3.43 14.58 3.25
CA ASN A 216 2.01 14.74 2.95
C ASN A 216 1.64 16.18 2.49
N ASN A 217 0.40 16.37 2.03
CA ASN A 217 -0.09 17.69 1.55
C ASN A 217 0.08 18.81 2.60
N ALA A 218 -0.18 18.57 3.89
CA ALA A 218 -0.08 19.61 4.92
C ALA A 218 1.36 20.08 5.18
N VAL A 219 2.35 19.24 4.89
CA VAL A 219 3.78 19.63 4.88
C VAL A 219 4.12 20.35 3.58
N LYS A 220 3.60 19.89 2.43
CA LYS A 220 3.80 20.54 1.13
C LYS A 220 3.24 21.98 1.08
N ASP A 221 2.01 22.17 1.55
CA ASP A 221 1.26 23.43 1.44
C ASP A 221 1.77 24.51 2.41
N ASN A 222 2.51 24.12 3.46
CA ASN A 222 3.12 25.02 4.43
C ASN A 222 4.49 24.45 4.86
N PRO A 223 5.51 24.55 3.99
CA PRO A 223 6.74 23.78 4.15
C PRO A 223 7.74 24.44 5.09
N SER A 224 8.52 23.62 5.78
CA SER A 224 9.71 24.02 6.53
C SER A 224 10.63 22.82 6.65
N ILE A 225 11.96 23.05 6.68
CA ILE A 225 12.94 21.96 6.85
C ILE A 225 12.60 21.09 8.07
N LYS A 226 12.19 21.73 9.18
CA LYS A 226 11.71 21.04 10.38
C LYS A 226 10.57 20.06 10.08
N LYS A 227 9.50 20.49 9.40
CA LYS A 227 8.35 19.63 9.10
C LYS A 227 8.75 18.47 8.17
N CYS A 228 9.60 18.74 7.18
CA CYS A 228 10.13 17.70 6.28
C CYS A 228 10.93 16.64 7.05
N ILE A 229 11.79 17.06 7.99
CA ILE A 229 12.56 16.18 8.88
C ILE A 229 11.64 15.41 9.84
N ASP A 230 10.66 16.06 10.46
CA ASP A 230 9.72 15.42 11.40
C ASP A 230 8.92 14.31 10.70
N GLU A 231 8.45 14.55 9.47
CA GLU A 231 7.69 13.59 8.66
C GLU A 231 8.58 12.44 8.14
N PHE A 232 9.83 12.72 7.76
CA PHE A 232 10.84 11.69 7.45
C PHE A 232 11.12 10.78 8.66
N LYS A 233 11.32 11.37 9.85
CA LYS A 233 11.51 10.64 11.12
C LYS A 233 10.26 9.84 11.50
N ALA A 234 9.06 10.35 11.22
CA ALA A 234 7.81 9.64 11.48
C ALA A 234 7.66 8.41 10.59
N SER A 235 7.89 8.55 9.27
CA SER A 235 7.81 7.45 8.29
C SER A 235 8.88 6.38 8.50
N LEU A 236 10.13 6.78 8.81
CA LEU A 236 11.26 5.87 9.08
C LEU A 236 10.94 4.84 10.20
N LYS A 237 10.19 5.23 11.23
CA LYS A 237 9.83 4.35 12.36
C LYS A 237 9.10 3.07 11.92
N PHE A 238 8.26 3.16 10.89
CA PHE A 238 7.40 2.05 10.44
C PHE A 238 8.12 1.01 9.57
N MET A 239 9.35 1.28 9.13
CA MET A 239 10.10 0.41 8.22
C MET A 239 10.59 -0.86 8.92
N ARG A 240 10.53 -2.02 8.25
CA ARG A 240 10.81 -3.32 8.88
C ARG A 240 12.00 -4.07 8.28
N LYS A 241 12.51 -3.64 7.13
CA LYS A 241 13.62 -4.28 6.42
C LYS A 241 14.67 -3.23 6.07
N LEU A 242 15.95 -3.62 6.09
CA LEU A 242 17.07 -2.73 5.74
C LEU A 242 16.89 -2.07 4.36
N PRO A 243 16.53 -2.78 3.27
CA PRO A 243 16.33 -2.14 1.96
C PRO A 243 15.25 -1.06 1.93
N GLN A 244 14.23 -1.12 2.81
CA GLN A 244 13.22 -0.06 2.91
C GLN A 244 13.81 1.20 3.54
N VAL A 245 14.69 1.04 4.53
CA VAL A 245 15.40 2.14 5.19
C VAL A 245 16.39 2.78 4.22
N GLU A 246 17.15 1.98 3.47
CA GLU A 246 18.04 2.44 2.40
C GLU A 246 17.27 3.22 1.30
N GLU A 247 16.18 2.65 0.77
CA GLU A 247 15.32 3.31 -0.23
C GLU A 247 14.74 4.65 0.27
N HIS A 248 14.33 4.72 1.53
CA HIS A 248 13.77 5.92 2.15
C HIS A 248 14.83 7.01 2.35
N CYS A 249 16.01 6.64 2.83
CA CYS A 249 17.15 7.55 2.96
C CYS A 249 17.59 8.05 1.58
N GLN A 250 17.71 7.16 0.59
CA GLN A 250 18.04 7.52 -0.79
C GLN A 250 17.08 8.56 -1.35
N LYS A 251 15.77 8.31 -1.26
CA LYS A 251 14.74 9.24 -1.76
C LYS A 251 14.87 10.60 -1.08
N PHE A 252 15.08 10.63 0.24
CA PHE A 252 15.23 11.87 1.00
C PHE A 252 16.44 12.68 0.53
N LEU A 253 17.62 12.05 0.39
CA LEU A 253 18.83 12.71 -0.11
C LEU A 253 18.65 13.19 -1.56
N SER A 254 18.10 12.36 -2.44
CA SER A 254 17.85 12.72 -3.84
C SER A 254 16.91 13.92 -3.99
N SER A 255 15.93 14.11 -3.09
CA SER A 255 15.11 15.34 -3.08
C SER A 255 15.92 16.61 -2.78
N PHE A 256 16.88 16.54 -1.86
CA PHE A 256 17.77 17.68 -1.58
C PHE A 256 18.76 17.93 -2.72
N ILE A 257 19.30 16.86 -3.35
CA ILE A 257 20.19 17.00 -4.51
C ILE A 257 19.48 17.63 -5.71
N ALA A 258 18.21 17.27 -5.94
CA ALA A 258 17.39 17.85 -7.01
C ALA A 258 17.19 19.38 -6.90
N VAL A 259 17.21 19.93 -5.67
CA VAL A 259 17.13 21.37 -5.39
C VAL A 259 18.46 22.10 -5.69
N ARG A 260 19.57 21.36 -5.79
CA ARG A 260 20.93 21.87 -6.09
C ARG A 260 21.48 22.82 -5.02
N GLY A 261 22.62 23.45 -5.30
CA GLY A 261 23.25 24.44 -4.42
C GLY A 261 23.59 23.88 -3.03
N SER A 262 23.30 24.65 -1.98
CA SER A 262 23.56 24.25 -0.59
C SER A 262 22.74 23.03 -0.15
N TYR A 263 21.58 22.76 -0.76
CA TYR A 263 20.77 21.59 -0.45
C TYR A 263 21.46 20.30 -0.91
N ALA A 264 22.03 20.30 -2.13
CA ALA A 264 22.81 19.17 -2.62
C ALA A 264 24.05 18.89 -1.75
N ASN A 265 24.80 19.94 -1.37
CA ASN A 265 25.95 19.79 -0.47
C ASN A 265 25.55 19.24 0.91
N ALA A 266 24.41 19.68 1.46
CA ALA A 266 23.88 19.16 2.71
C ALA A 266 23.44 17.69 2.60
N ALA A 267 22.89 17.28 1.45
CA ALA A 267 22.55 15.88 1.18
C ALA A 267 23.78 14.97 1.13
N ILE A 268 24.84 15.41 0.44
CA ILE A 268 26.11 14.67 0.34
C ILE A 268 26.69 14.48 1.75
N ALA A 269 26.86 15.57 2.51
CA ALA A 269 27.41 15.51 3.87
C ALA A 269 26.57 14.63 4.82
N LEU A 270 25.24 14.70 4.73
CA LEU A 270 24.34 13.85 5.54
C LEU A 270 24.43 12.37 5.14
N GLY A 271 24.51 12.08 3.84
CA GLY A 271 24.67 10.72 3.31
C GLY A 271 26.02 10.10 3.67
N GLU A 272 27.11 10.87 3.54
CA GLU A 272 28.45 10.50 4.03
C GLU A 272 28.42 10.17 5.53
N GLY A 273 27.80 11.04 6.34
CA GLY A 273 27.63 10.83 7.78
C GLY A 273 26.87 9.55 8.13
N TRP A 274 25.79 9.24 7.41
CA TRP A 274 25.06 7.98 7.57
C TRP A 274 25.90 6.75 7.18
N ILE A 275 26.58 6.80 6.03
CA ILE A 275 27.47 5.71 5.56
C ILE A 275 28.60 5.47 6.56
N GLU A 276 29.26 6.52 7.05
CA GLU A 276 30.36 6.42 7.99
C GLU A 276 29.90 5.89 9.36
N ALA A 277 28.85 6.47 9.93
CA ALA A 277 28.36 6.08 11.25
C ALA A 277 27.88 4.61 11.28
N ILE A 278 27.12 4.18 10.27
CA ILE A 278 26.64 2.78 10.19
C ILE A 278 27.81 1.81 10.02
N ARG A 279 28.81 2.14 9.19
CA ARG A 279 30.02 1.33 9.01
C ARG A 279 30.85 1.24 10.28
N ASN A 280 30.95 2.33 11.03
CA ASN A 280 31.72 2.42 12.27
C ASN A 280 31.04 1.72 13.46
N GLU A 281 29.73 1.83 13.60
CA GLU A 281 28.99 1.26 14.72
C GLU A 281 28.48 -0.17 14.47
N LEU A 282 27.93 -0.41 13.28
CA LEU A 282 27.20 -1.63 12.95
C LEU A 282 27.99 -2.59 12.05
N ARG A 283 29.18 -2.17 11.57
CA ARG A 283 30.17 -3.00 10.86
C ARG A 283 29.66 -3.62 9.55
N PHE A 284 28.75 -2.94 8.85
CA PHE A 284 28.31 -3.29 7.49
C PHE A 284 28.19 -2.02 6.64
N ASP A 285 28.20 -2.18 5.31
CA ASP A 285 28.07 -1.06 4.38
C ASP A 285 26.59 -0.71 4.14
N PHE A 286 26.24 0.57 4.29
CA PHE A 286 24.89 1.09 4.04
C PHE A 286 24.72 1.47 2.57
N ASN A 287 23.79 0.84 1.86
CA ASN A 287 23.70 0.96 0.40
C ASN A 287 22.84 2.15 -0.04
N ILE A 288 23.42 3.35 0.03
CA ILE A 288 22.88 4.59 -0.57
C ILE A 288 23.91 5.22 -1.50
N ASN A 289 23.45 5.79 -2.61
CA ASN A 289 24.26 6.56 -3.56
C ASN A 289 24.16 8.07 -3.26
N ILE A 290 25.32 8.69 -3.09
CA ILE A 290 25.50 10.14 -2.90
C ILE A 290 26.06 10.84 -4.15
N ASP A 291 26.54 10.07 -5.14
CA ASP A 291 27.07 10.58 -6.41
C ASP A 291 25.94 10.63 -7.47
N THR A 292 25.39 11.83 -7.70
CA THR A 292 24.41 12.13 -8.78
C THR A 292 24.58 13.54 -9.33
#